data_AF-I1PLH9-F1
#
_entry.id   AF-I1PLH9-F1
#
_cell.length_a   1.000
_cell.length_b   1.000
_cell.length_c   1.000
_cell.angle_alpha   90.00
_cell.angle_beta   90.00
_cell.angle_gamma   90.00
#
_symmetry.space_group_name_H-M   'P 1'
#
loop_
_entity.id
_entity.type
_entity.pdbx_description
1 polymer ?
#
loop_
_entity_poly.entity_id
_entity_poly.type
_entity_poly.pdbx_seq_one_letter_code
_entity_poly.pdbx_strand_id
1 'polypeptide(L)'
;MVVETETGRDESEAAAAAASAMDDGPCGEREGGGDAAAKAVGEKDAGEGDEPKEEEEDGRDREEEEEEAAKRGWSEIRLAIEELSAVDVERRGGKPPPPSPPPPTLTFLALSHLLLQVLDKIGPTMAVLRLDVQRNIERLQELYLLDPSKCYNLEEILEKEVHEGTARKVDSCARAVLWLTRSMDFTIALLQRLEEDSDQKCFAQLVESAYMVTLKPWHGWISSAAYKIAMKLIPERRMFINLLVGNCQDCAALKEEIRKLAKLLKPFLDDIHAMMAKFRLDKLKST
;
A
#
# COMPACT_ATOMS: atom_id res chain seq x y z
N MET A 1 -45.97 -23.70 3.02
CA MET A 1 -46.76 -23.17 4.15
C MET A 1 -46.66 -24.22 5.23
N VAL A 2 -45.96 -24.03 6.35
CA VAL A 2 -46.00 -22.97 7.38
C VAL A 2 -44.59 -22.93 8.01
N VAL A 3 -43.76 -21.90 7.78
CA VAL A 3 -43.46 -20.73 8.65
C VAL A 3 -43.55 -21.00 10.15
N GLU A 4 -42.40 -21.16 10.82
CA GLU A 4 -42.20 -20.69 12.20
C GLU A 4 -40.86 -19.99 12.30
N THR A 5 -40.90 -18.87 13.02
CA THR A 5 -39.88 -17.83 13.19
C THR A 5 -39.42 -17.77 14.64
N GLU A 6 -38.29 -17.07 14.84
CA GLU A 6 -37.75 -16.51 16.09
C GLU A 6 -36.92 -17.51 16.95
N THR A 7 -35.75 -17.14 17.48
CA THR A 7 -35.39 -15.90 18.15
C THR A 7 -33.89 -15.61 18.04
N GLY A 8 -33.55 -14.34 17.80
CA GLY A 8 -32.20 -13.82 17.92
C GLY A 8 -31.82 -13.62 19.38
N ARG A 9 -30.52 -13.79 19.68
CA ARG A 9 -29.93 -13.41 20.96
C ARG A 9 -28.62 -12.65 20.69
N ASP A 10 -28.52 -11.51 21.35
CA ASP A 10 -27.50 -10.49 21.27
C ASP A 10 -26.05 -11.01 21.27
N GLU A 11 -25.28 -10.61 20.26
CA GLU A 11 -23.81 -10.61 20.27
C GLU A 11 -23.29 -9.15 20.21
N SER A 12 -23.90 -8.24 20.98
CA SER A 12 -23.53 -6.82 21.04
C SER A 12 -22.67 -6.45 22.26
N GLU A 13 -22.31 -7.41 23.13
CA GLU A 13 -21.70 -7.13 24.44
C GLU A 13 -20.22 -7.54 24.58
N ALA A 14 -19.53 -7.83 23.47
CA ALA A 14 -18.09 -8.19 23.50
C ALA A 14 -17.13 -7.05 23.11
N ALA A 15 -17.63 -5.88 22.71
CA ALA A 15 -16.82 -4.78 22.16
C ALA A 15 -16.56 -3.59 23.11
N ALA A 16 -17.02 -3.64 24.37
CA ALA A 16 -16.93 -2.51 25.31
C ALA A 16 -15.94 -2.72 26.48
N ALA A 17 -14.97 -3.63 26.35
CA ALA A 17 -14.04 -3.98 27.43
C ALA A 17 -12.57 -3.52 27.23
N ALA A 18 -12.29 -2.61 26.29
CA ALA A 18 -10.92 -2.17 26.00
C ALA A 18 -10.72 -0.63 26.00
N ALA A 19 -11.58 0.13 26.68
CA ALA A 19 -11.44 1.58 26.80
C ALA A 19 -11.97 2.09 28.14
N SER A 20 -11.23 1.86 29.24
CA SER A 20 -11.31 2.66 30.47
C SER A 20 -10.30 2.14 31.50
N ALA A 21 -9.14 2.78 31.61
CA ALA A 21 -8.33 2.74 32.82
C ALA A 21 -7.26 3.85 32.78
N MET A 22 -7.64 5.10 33.05
CA MET A 22 -6.79 6.12 33.67
C MET A 22 -7.69 7.24 34.23
N ASP A 23 -8.03 7.18 35.52
CA ASP A 23 -8.05 8.36 36.40
C ASP A 23 -8.09 7.97 37.90
N ASP A 24 -7.68 8.93 38.74
CA ASP A 24 -7.62 9.01 40.22
C ASP A 24 -6.41 8.35 40.90
N GLY A 25 -5.56 9.04 41.68
CA GLY A 25 -5.69 10.34 42.34
C GLY A 25 -4.42 10.74 43.15
N PRO A 26 -4.52 11.70 44.09
CA PRO A 26 -3.52 12.76 44.32
C PRO A 26 -2.61 12.57 45.55
N CYS A 27 -1.50 13.32 45.63
CA CYS A 27 -0.72 13.48 46.85
C CYS A 27 0.07 14.81 46.91
N GLY A 28 -0.22 15.63 47.94
CA GLY A 28 0.81 16.19 48.84
C GLY A 28 1.28 17.62 48.64
N GLU A 29 0.88 18.51 49.56
CA GLU A 29 1.39 19.87 49.79
C GLU A 29 2.66 19.91 50.69
N ARG A 30 3.24 21.14 50.75
CA ARG A 30 4.20 21.76 51.72
C ARG A 30 5.69 21.66 51.38
N GLU A 31 6.55 22.67 51.62
CA GLU A 31 6.49 24.09 52.02
C GLU A 31 7.94 24.65 51.91
N GLY A 32 8.09 25.97 51.82
CA GLY A 32 9.32 26.74 52.09
C GLY A 32 9.92 27.40 50.83
N GLY A 33 10.04 28.72 50.70
CA GLY A 33 10.22 29.80 51.67
C GLY A 33 11.61 30.40 51.47
N GLY A 34 11.71 31.62 50.93
CA GLY A 34 12.99 32.31 50.76
C GLY A 34 12.94 33.51 49.80
N ASP A 35 12.70 34.68 50.37
CA ASP A 35 12.68 36.00 49.75
C ASP A 35 14.09 36.61 49.73
N ALA A 36 14.51 37.27 48.64
CA ALA A 36 15.56 38.31 48.64
C ALA A 36 15.65 39.03 47.28
N ALA A 37 15.24 40.29 47.27
CA ALA A 37 15.54 41.27 46.24
C ALA A 37 16.90 41.95 46.47
N ALA A 38 17.65 42.29 45.40
CA ALA A 38 18.23 43.63 45.18
C ALA A 38 19.14 43.73 43.93
N LYS A 39 18.83 44.76 43.12
CA LYS A 39 19.60 45.52 42.11
C LYS A 39 21.15 45.56 42.23
N ALA A 40 21.86 45.56 41.09
CA ALA A 40 22.39 46.77 40.41
C ALA A 40 23.64 46.53 39.50
N VAL A 41 23.51 46.94 38.23
CA VAL A 41 24.44 47.74 37.38
C VAL A 41 25.84 47.22 37.00
N GLY A 42 26.09 47.26 35.68
CA GLY A 42 27.40 47.34 35.00
C GLY A 42 27.39 46.42 33.77
N GLU A 43 27.74 46.79 32.55
CA GLU A 43 28.21 48.00 31.89
C GLU A 43 28.08 47.67 30.38
N LYS A 44 27.85 48.68 29.54
CA LYS A 44 27.75 48.48 28.08
C LYS A 44 29.14 48.13 27.53
N ASP A 45 29.22 47.13 26.67
CA ASP A 45 30.21 47.14 25.60
C ASP A 45 29.57 46.70 24.27
N ALA A 46 30.02 47.33 23.20
CA ALA A 46 29.44 47.29 21.87
C ALA A 46 30.38 46.59 20.88
N GLY A 47 29.82 45.86 19.92
CA GLY A 47 30.51 45.21 18.81
C GLY A 47 30.60 43.70 19.01
N GLU A 48 30.27 42.81 18.08
CA GLU A 48 29.93 42.88 16.66
C GLU A 48 28.83 41.85 16.41
N GLY A 49 28.01 42.06 15.38
CA GLY A 49 26.96 41.13 15.01
C GLY A 49 27.54 39.81 14.49
N ASP A 50 27.14 38.71 15.12
CA ASP A 50 27.13 37.39 14.48
C ASP A 50 25.69 37.17 13.98
N GLU A 51 25.53 37.17 12.66
CA GLU A 51 24.33 36.67 11.99
C GLU A 51 24.27 35.15 12.18
N PRO A 52 23.11 34.55 12.51
CA PRO A 52 22.98 33.10 12.55
C PRO A 52 23.00 32.56 11.11
N LYS A 53 24.07 31.84 10.76
CA LYS A 53 24.19 31.07 9.50
C LYS A 53 23.53 29.68 9.55
N GLU A 54 22.67 29.43 10.55
CA GLU A 54 22.07 28.11 10.77
C GLU A 54 20.73 27.91 10.05
N GLU A 55 20.16 28.94 9.41
CA GLU A 55 18.87 28.83 8.70
C GLU A 55 19.01 28.48 7.19
N GLU A 56 20.20 28.62 6.58
CA GLU A 56 20.40 28.29 5.16
C GLU A 56 20.79 26.82 4.90
N GLU A 57 21.43 26.13 5.86
CA GLU A 57 21.73 24.69 5.73
C GLU A 57 20.47 23.83 5.89
N ASP A 58 19.60 24.13 6.88
CA ASP A 58 18.32 23.42 7.10
C ASP A 58 17.34 23.59 5.91
N GLY A 59 17.37 24.74 5.23
CA GLY A 59 16.60 24.97 4.02
C GLY A 59 17.13 24.19 2.81
N ARG A 60 18.45 24.08 2.66
CA ARG A 60 19.08 23.39 1.53
C ARG A 60 18.93 21.87 1.62
N ASP A 61 19.09 21.30 2.81
CA ASP A 61 18.86 19.86 3.04
C ASP A 61 17.41 19.46 2.78
N ARG A 62 16.46 20.33 3.13
CA ARG A 62 15.03 20.12 2.89
C ARG A 62 14.65 20.26 1.42
N GLU A 63 15.25 21.21 0.70
CA GLU A 63 15.10 21.37 -0.76
C GLU A 63 15.72 20.19 -1.52
N GLU A 64 16.89 19.69 -1.10
CA GLU A 64 17.52 18.50 -1.69
C GLU A 64 16.74 17.22 -1.38
N GLU A 65 16.22 17.04 -0.16
CA GLU A 65 15.30 15.94 0.18
C GLU A 65 13.99 16.04 -0.61
N GLU A 66 13.43 17.23 -0.78
CA GLU A 66 12.25 17.47 -1.62
C GLU A 66 12.54 17.20 -3.11
N GLU A 67 13.74 17.52 -3.61
CA GLU A 67 14.15 17.23 -4.99
C GLU A 67 14.34 15.72 -5.23
N GLU A 68 14.98 15.01 -4.30
CA GLU A 68 15.12 13.54 -4.36
C GLU A 68 13.78 12.81 -4.16
N ALA A 69 12.91 13.32 -3.28
CA ALA A 69 11.53 12.86 -3.16
C ALA A 69 10.70 13.15 -4.43
N ALA A 70 10.95 14.28 -5.11
CA ALA A 70 10.32 14.64 -6.37
C ALA A 70 10.76 13.75 -7.55
N LYS A 71 12.03 13.30 -7.59
CA LYS A 71 12.52 12.29 -8.55
C LYS A 71 11.88 10.92 -8.34
N ARG A 72 11.53 10.59 -7.09
CA ARG A 72 10.88 9.32 -6.71
C ARG A 72 9.43 9.22 -7.16
N GLY A 73 8.64 10.28 -7.22
CA GLY A 73 7.19 10.21 -7.53
C GLY A 73 6.84 9.39 -8.78
N TRP A 74 7.63 9.56 -9.84
CA TRP A 74 7.48 8.89 -11.14
C TRP A 74 8.18 7.53 -11.22
N SER A 75 9.01 7.17 -10.23
CA SER A 75 9.85 5.99 -10.37
C SER A 75 9.05 4.70 -10.37
N GLU A 76 8.00 4.55 -9.56
CA GLU A 76 7.37 3.23 -9.42
C GLU A 76 6.56 2.82 -10.66
N ILE A 77 5.82 3.73 -11.28
CA ILE A 77 5.08 3.42 -12.53
C ILE A 77 6.07 3.07 -13.64
N ARG A 78 7.16 3.84 -13.77
CA ARG A 78 8.21 3.60 -14.77
C ARG A 78 8.97 2.29 -14.52
N LEU A 79 9.37 2.03 -13.28
CA LEU A 79 10.02 0.79 -12.87
C LEU A 79 9.11 -0.42 -13.12
N ALA A 80 7.80 -0.31 -12.82
CA ALA A 80 6.84 -1.37 -13.13
C ALA A 80 6.73 -1.61 -14.63
N ILE A 81 6.71 -0.55 -15.43
CA ILE A 81 6.71 -0.64 -16.90
C ILE A 81 7.99 -1.31 -17.40
N GLU A 82 9.16 -0.94 -16.89
CA GLU A 82 10.45 -1.51 -17.28
C GLU A 82 10.51 -3.00 -16.95
N GLU A 83 10.15 -3.36 -15.71
CA GLU A 83 10.09 -4.74 -15.22
C GLU A 83 9.15 -5.61 -16.09
N LEU A 84 7.94 -5.11 -16.37
CA LEU A 84 6.98 -5.83 -17.22
C LEU A 84 7.40 -5.86 -18.70
N SER A 85 8.07 -4.83 -19.20
CA SER A 85 8.54 -4.79 -20.59
C SER A 85 9.62 -5.85 -20.84
N ALA A 86 10.48 -6.12 -19.85
CA ALA A 86 11.46 -7.21 -19.94
C ALA A 86 10.77 -8.56 -20.16
N VAL A 87 9.66 -8.81 -19.48
CA VAL A 87 8.85 -10.04 -19.62
C VAL A 87 8.09 -10.09 -20.96
N ASP A 88 7.57 -8.96 -21.45
CA ASP A 88 6.83 -8.92 -22.72
C ASP A 88 7.74 -9.15 -23.95
N VAL A 89 9.00 -8.72 -23.89
CA VAL A 89 10.00 -8.96 -24.95
C VAL A 89 10.27 -10.45 -25.14
N GLU A 90 10.33 -11.23 -24.06
CA GLU A 90 10.49 -12.68 -24.12
C GLU A 90 9.27 -13.38 -24.76
N ARG A 91 8.08 -12.77 -24.65
CA ARG A 91 6.80 -13.30 -25.15
C ARG A 91 6.59 -13.07 -26.65
N ARG A 92 7.21 -12.05 -27.26
CA ARG A 92 6.96 -11.65 -28.66
C ARG A 92 7.77 -12.41 -29.73
N GLY A 93 8.51 -13.44 -29.34
CA GLY A 93 9.32 -14.30 -30.22
C GLY A 93 8.54 -15.23 -31.17
N GLY A 94 7.67 -14.69 -32.03
CA GLY A 94 7.43 -15.20 -33.40
C GLY A 94 6.92 -16.64 -33.65
N LYS A 95 6.33 -17.36 -32.71
CA LYS A 95 5.64 -18.66 -32.97
C LYS A 95 4.26 -18.71 -32.31
N PRO A 96 3.29 -19.49 -32.85
CA PRO A 96 1.90 -19.51 -32.37
C PRO A 96 1.86 -19.91 -30.90
N PRO A 97 0.92 -19.39 -30.08
CA PRO A 97 1.07 -19.44 -28.63
C PRO A 97 1.02 -20.89 -28.12
N PRO A 98 2.12 -21.42 -27.53
CA PRO A 98 1.99 -22.37 -26.42
C PRO A 98 1.14 -21.74 -25.30
N PRO A 99 0.69 -22.49 -24.27
CA PRO A 99 0.20 -21.85 -23.04
C PRO A 99 1.19 -20.75 -22.62
N SER A 100 0.68 -19.57 -22.24
CA SER A 100 1.53 -18.47 -21.78
C SER A 100 2.48 -19.01 -20.70
N PRO A 101 3.77 -18.65 -20.73
CA PRO A 101 4.70 -19.10 -19.71
C PRO A 101 4.18 -18.65 -18.34
N PRO A 102 4.30 -19.48 -17.30
CA PRO A 102 3.84 -19.12 -15.96
C PRO A 102 4.47 -17.81 -15.48
N PRO A 103 3.72 -16.94 -14.77
CA PRO A 103 4.22 -15.68 -14.24
C PRO A 103 5.52 -15.84 -13.41
N PRO A 104 6.63 -15.17 -13.75
CA PRO A 104 7.88 -15.25 -12.99
C PRO A 104 7.73 -14.70 -11.56
N THR A 105 8.30 -15.41 -10.59
CA THR A 105 8.19 -15.05 -9.16
C THR A 105 8.88 -13.72 -8.86
N LEU A 106 10.07 -13.50 -9.43
CA LEU A 106 10.85 -12.28 -9.17
C LEU A 106 10.16 -11.03 -9.73
N THR A 107 9.60 -11.09 -10.94
CA THR A 107 8.81 -9.99 -11.51
C THR A 107 7.58 -9.69 -10.64
N PHE A 108 6.88 -10.72 -10.16
CA PHE A 108 5.74 -10.53 -9.26
C PHE A 108 6.15 -9.88 -7.92
N LEU A 109 7.27 -10.31 -7.33
CA LEU A 109 7.83 -9.71 -6.11
C LEU A 109 8.26 -8.26 -6.34
N ALA A 110 8.92 -7.96 -7.46
CA ALA A 110 9.32 -6.60 -7.81
C ALA A 110 8.10 -5.66 -7.89
N LEU A 111 7.05 -6.06 -8.62
CA LEU A 111 5.80 -5.30 -8.70
C LEU A 111 5.11 -5.14 -7.32
N SER A 112 5.19 -6.17 -6.48
CA SER A 112 4.62 -6.12 -5.12
C SER A 112 5.39 -5.14 -4.22
N HIS A 113 6.72 -5.09 -4.34
CA HIS A 113 7.55 -4.10 -3.64
C HIS A 113 7.27 -2.67 -4.12
N LEU A 114 6.99 -2.45 -5.40
CA LEU A 114 6.58 -1.13 -5.90
C LEU A 114 5.23 -0.69 -5.30
N LEU A 115 4.28 -1.61 -5.12
CA LEU A 115 3.03 -1.31 -4.39
C LEU A 115 3.32 -0.86 -2.95
N LEU A 116 4.22 -1.55 -2.25
CA LEU A 116 4.62 -1.20 -0.90
C LEU A 116 5.25 0.20 -0.84
N GLN A 117 6.13 0.53 -1.79
CA GLN A 117 6.76 1.86 -1.87
C GLN A 117 5.73 2.98 -2.06
N VAL A 118 4.68 2.75 -2.86
CA VAL A 118 3.57 3.70 -2.97
C VAL A 118 2.86 3.89 -1.64
N LEU A 119 2.62 2.81 -0.89
CA LEU A 119 2.01 2.90 0.44
C LEU A 119 2.90 3.65 1.45
N ASP A 120 4.22 3.44 1.39
CA ASP A 120 5.19 4.16 2.21
C ASP A 120 5.14 5.67 1.95
N LYS A 121 4.98 6.08 0.69
CA LYS A 121 4.83 7.49 0.32
C LYS A 121 3.51 8.12 0.79
N ILE A 122 2.43 7.35 0.83
CA ILE A 122 1.14 7.85 1.35
C ILE A 122 1.27 8.12 2.85
N GLY A 123 2.09 7.31 3.54
CA GLY A 123 2.48 7.53 4.91
C GLY A 123 1.59 6.79 5.92
N PRO A 124 1.57 7.25 7.19
CA PRO A 124 1.08 6.46 8.31
C PRO A 124 -0.42 6.14 8.27
N THR A 125 -1.20 6.88 7.48
CA THR A 125 -2.63 6.61 7.27
C THR A 125 -2.90 5.24 6.64
N MET A 126 -1.92 4.69 5.92
CA MET A 126 -2.00 3.37 5.28
C MET A 126 -1.22 2.28 6.02
N ALA A 127 -0.73 2.53 7.24
CA ALA A 127 0.15 1.61 7.98
C ALA A 127 -0.40 0.18 8.11
N VAL A 128 -1.71 0.02 8.33
CA VAL A 128 -2.37 -1.28 8.45
C VAL A 128 -2.32 -2.04 7.12
N LEU A 129 -2.67 -1.38 6.00
CA LEU A 129 -2.63 -1.97 4.67
C LEU A 129 -1.18 -2.28 4.27
N ARG A 130 -0.27 -1.35 4.54
CA ARG A 130 1.16 -1.50 4.31
C ARG A 130 1.76 -2.72 5.01
N LEU A 131 1.39 -2.95 6.28
CA LEU A 131 1.83 -4.13 7.03
C LEU A 131 1.27 -5.44 6.45
N ASP A 132 0.03 -5.45 5.98
CA ASP A 132 -0.56 -6.63 5.33
C ASP A 132 0.17 -6.97 4.02
N VAL A 133 0.39 -5.96 3.17
CA VAL A 133 1.16 -6.11 1.92
C VAL A 133 2.58 -6.60 2.20
N GLN A 134 3.27 -5.99 3.16
CA GLN A 134 4.62 -6.39 3.57
C GLN A 134 4.68 -7.88 3.96
N ARG A 135 3.77 -8.34 4.81
CA ARG A 135 3.73 -9.74 5.26
C ARG A 135 3.48 -10.73 4.13
N ASN A 136 2.67 -10.34 3.15
CA ASN A 136 2.44 -11.16 1.96
C ASN A 136 3.70 -11.25 1.09
N ILE A 137 4.43 -10.15 0.94
CA ILE A 137 5.71 -10.11 0.21
C ILE A 137 6.77 -10.95 0.92
N GLU A 138 6.98 -10.73 2.22
CA GLU A 138 7.96 -11.46 3.04
C GLU A 138 7.76 -12.95 2.95
N ARG A 139 6.51 -13.42 3.06
CA ARG A 139 6.17 -14.84 2.95
C ARG A 139 6.62 -15.46 1.62
N LEU A 140 6.33 -14.78 0.51
CA LEU A 140 6.71 -15.28 -0.81
C LEU A 140 8.22 -15.21 -1.03
N GLN A 141 8.87 -14.16 -0.52
CA GLN A 141 10.31 -13.96 -0.61
C GLN A 141 11.08 -15.00 0.23
N GLU A 142 10.63 -15.31 1.44
CA GLU A 142 11.20 -16.35 2.29
C GLU A 142 11.16 -17.71 1.60
N LEU A 143 10.01 -18.08 1.02
CA LEU A 143 9.88 -19.34 0.28
C LEU A 143 10.82 -19.37 -0.93
N TYR A 144 10.90 -18.28 -1.69
CA TYR A 144 11.82 -18.17 -2.83
C TYR A 144 13.28 -18.36 -2.40
N LEU A 145 13.71 -17.73 -1.30
CA LEU A 145 15.08 -17.82 -0.80
C LEU A 145 15.44 -19.22 -0.27
N LEU A 146 14.46 -20.00 0.21
CA LEU A 146 14.67 -21.37 0.66
C LEU A 146 14.97 -22.35 -0.48
N ASP A 147 14.33 -22.20 -1.63
CA ASP A 147 14.57 -23.05 -2.81
C ASP A 147 14.31 -22.30 -4.12
N PRO A 148 15.23 -21.42 -4.56
CA PRO A 148 15.04 -20.62 -5.79
C PRO A 148 14.82 -21.48 -7.03
N SER A 149 15.37 -22.71 -7.04
CA SER A 149 15.28 -23.64 -8.16
C SER A 149 13.88 -24.24 -8.36
N LYS A 150 13.04 -24.22 -7.32
CA LYS A 150 11.64 -24.70 -7.36
C LYS A 150 10.62 -23.59 -7.14
N CYS A 151 11.06 -22.34 -7.24
CA CYS A 151 10.25 -21.15 -7.04
C CYS A 151 10.49 -20.14 -8.17
N TYR A 152 10.87 -20.61 -9.36
CA TYR A 152 11.21 -19.73 -10.48
C TYR A 152 9.98 -18.95 -10.96
N ASN A 153 8.84 -19.62 -10.98
CA ASN A 153 7.55 -19.05 -11.31
C ASN A 153 6.50 -19.34 -10.23
N LEU A 154 5.42 -18.57 -10.23
CA LEU A 154 4.36 -18.68 -9.23
C LEU A 154 3.60 -20.01 -9.30
N GLU A 155 3.54 -20.65 -10.48
CA GLU A 155 2.84 -21.92 -10.64
C GLU A 155 3.54 -23.05 -9.85
N GLU A 156 4.87 -23.12 -9.88
CA GLU A 156 5.65 -24.08 -9.08
C GLU A 156 5.38 -23.93 -7.57
N ILE A 157 5.27 -22.69 -7.09
CA ILE A 157 4.96 -22.38 -5.69
C ILE A 157 3.58 -22.91 -5.32
N LEU A 158 2.58 -22.65 -6.17
CA LEU A 158 1.21 -23.13 -5.95
C LEU A 158 1.12 -24.66 -6.04
N GLU A 159 1.78 -25.29 -7.01
CA GLU A 159 1.81 -26.75 -7.16
C GLU A 159 2.37 -27.42 -5.92
N LYS A 160 3.47 -26.88 -5.37
CA LYS A 160 4.05 -27.35 -4.11
C LYS A 160 3.05 -27.28 -2.96
N GLU A 161 2.46 -26.10 -2.71
CA GLU A 161 1.52 -25.95 -1.59
C GLU A 161 0.23 -26.76 -1.77
N VAL A 162 -0.22 -26.97 -3.01
CA VAL A 162 -1.37 -27.84 -3.30
C VAL A 162 -1.03 -29.30 -3.03
N HIS A 163 0.15 -29.75 -3.45
CA HIS A 163 0.63 -31.11 -3.19
C HIS A 163 0.78 -31.39 -1.69
N GLU A 164 1.30 -30.42 -0.94
CA GLU A 164 1.46 -30.49 0.53
C GLU A 164 0.14 -30.28 1.30
N GLY A 165 -0.94 -29.89 0.61
CA GLY A 165 -2.24 -29.59 1.24
C GLY A 165 -2.25 -28.31 2.09
N THR A 166 -1.30 -27.40 1.87
CA THR A 166 -1.11 -26.17 2.64
C THR A 166 -1.63 -24.92 1.93
N ALA A 167 -1.95 -24.97 0.64
CA ALA A 167 -2.33 -23.81 -0.18
C ALA A 167 -3.51 -22.97 0.34
N ARG A 168 -4.40 -23.54 1.18
CA ARG A 168 -5.57 -22.83 1.74
C ARG A 168 -5.37 -22.32 3.17
N LYS A 169 -4.22 -22.61 3.81
CA LYS A 169 -3.90 -22.09 5.15
C LYS A 169 -3.83 -20.57 5.13
N VAL A 170 -4.14 -19.93 6.25
CA VAL A 170 -4.21 -18.46 6.37
C VAL A 170 -2.89 -17.79 5.98
N ASP A 171 -1.78 -18.47 6.26
CA ASP A 171 -0.40 -18.07 6.05
C ASP A 171 0.26 -18.77 4.85
N SER A 172 -0.52 -19.21 3.85
CA SER A 172 0.05 -19.81 2.63
C SER A 172 0.57 -18.75 1.64
N CYS A 173 1.57 -19.13 0.85
CA CYS A 173 2.07 -18.33 -0.27
C CYS A 173 0.99 -18.14 -1.34
N ALA A 174 0.14 -19.14 -1.58
CA ALA A 174 -0.97 -19.01 -2.52
C ALA A 174 -1.97 -17.92 -2.09
N ARG A 175 -2.22 -17.75 -0.78
CA ARG A 175 -3.02 -16.62 -0.29
C ARG A 175 -2.29 -15.29 -0.45
N ALA A 176 -0.98 -15.25 -0.19
CA ALA A 176 -0.17 -14.05 -0.41
C ALA A 176 -0.23 -13.60 -1.89
N VAL A 177 0.00 -14.54 -2.82
CA VAL A 177 -0.13 -14.29 -4.28
C VAL A 177 -1.54 -13.78 -4.61
N LEU A 178 -2.59 -14.40 -4.08
CA LEU A 178 -3.97 -13.97 -4.32
C LEU A 178 -4.21 -12.51 -3.90
N TRP A 179 -3.81 -12.15 -2.68
CA TRP A 179 -4.10 -10.83 -2.12
C TRP A 179 -3.25 -9.73 -2.74
N LEU A 180 -1.99 -10.02 -3.05
CA LEU A 180 -1.14 -9.10 -3.81
C LEU A 180 -1.69 -8.88 -5.23
N THR A 181 -2.11 -9.95 -5.93
CA THR A 181 -2.74 -9.84 -7.26
C THR A 181 -3.98 -8.95 -7.23
N ARG A 182 -4.90 -9.17 -6.26
CA ARG A 182 -6.10 -8.34 -6.10
C ARG A 182 -5.79 -6.89 -5.72
N SER A 183 -4.70 -6.65 -5.01
CA SER A 183 -4.22 -5.30 -4.68
C SER A 183 -3.69 -4.60 -5.94
N MET A 184 -3.02 -5.32 -6.83
CA MET A 184 -2.61 -4.82 -8.15
C MET A 184 -3.82 -4.56 -9.06
N ASP A 185 -4.84 -5.44 -9.06
CA ASP A 185 -6.11 -5.20 -9.76
C ASP A 185 -6.75 -3.88 -9.31
N PHE A 186 -6.85 -3.67 -8.00
CA PHE A 186 -7.36 -2.43 -7.42
C PHE A 186 -6.52 -1.22 -7.86
N THR A 187 -5.19 -1.34 -7.79
CA THR A 187 -4.25 -0.27 -8.15
C THR A 187 -4.43 0.14 -9.60
N ILE A 188 -4.44 -0.81 -10.54
CA ILE A 188 -4.61 -0.47 -11.95
C ILE A 188 -6.01 0.06 -12.24
N ALA A 189 -7.06 -0.47 -11.59
CA ALA A 189 -8.41 0.03 -11.72
C ALA A 189 -8.56 1.48 -11.21
N LEU A 190 -7.84 1.85 -10.15
CA LEU A 190 -7.79 3.21 -9.61
C LEU A 190 -7.01 4.15 -10.53
N LEU A 191 -5.82 3.76 -10.98
CA LEU A 191 -5.00 4.57 -11.87
C LEU A 191 -5.72 4.86 -13.20
N GLN A 192 -6.38 3.87 -13.80
CA GLN A 192 -7.14 4.09 -15.03
C GLN A 192 -8.30 5.06 -14.82
N ARG A 193 -9.01 4.99 -13.69
CA ARG A 193 -10.07 5.96 -13.37
C ARG A 193 -9.51 7.37 -13.19
N LEU A 194 -8.33 7.50 -12.58
CA LEU A 194 -7.64 8.78 -12.45
C LEU A 194 -7.23 9.33 -13.84
N GLU A 195 -6.79 8.46 -14.75
CA GLU A 195 -6.42 8.80 -16.11
C GLU A 195 -7.61 9.29 -16.95
N GLU A 196 -8.72 8.56 -16.89
CA GLU A 196 -9.95 8.86 -17.62
C GLU A 196 -10.69 10.10 -17.09
N ASP A 197 -10.57 10.39 -15.79
CA ASP A 197 -11.29 11.49 -15.15
C ASP A 197 -10.64 12.86 -15.45
N SER A 198 -11.45 13.80 -15.97
CA SER A 198 -11.03 15.17 -16.28
C SER A 198 -11.18 16.11 -15.09
N ASP A 199 -10.62 15.72 -13.94
CA ASP A 199 -10.65 16.45 -12.66
C ASP A 199 -12.05 16.75 -12.11
N GLN A 200 -13.02 15.89 -12.41
CA GLN A 200 -14.42 16.06 -11.98
C GLN A 200 -14.72 15.43 -10.62
N LYS A 201 -14.09 14.28 -10.32
CA LYS A 201 -14.36 13.51 -9.10
C LYS A 201 -13.30 13.78 -8.02
N CYS A 202 -13.69 13.73 -6.76
CA CYS A 202 -12.72 13.69 -5.68
C CYS A 202 -12.03 12.31 -5.64
N PHE A 203 -10.85 12.23 -5.03
CA PHE A 203 -10.07 10.98 -4.98
C PHE A 203 -10.83 9.85 -4.30
N ALA A 204 -11.63 10.17 -3.27
CA ALA A 204 -12.51 9.22 -2.60
C ALA A 204 -13.47 8.50 -3.54
N GLN A 205 -14.09 9.24 -4.46
CA GLN A 205 -15.01 8.66 -5.43
C GLN A 205 -14.30 7.72 -6.42
N LEU A 206 -13.04 8.04 -6.78
CA LEU A 206 -12.23 7.19 -7.65
C LEU A 206 -11.82 5.89 -6.93
N VAL A 207 -11.34 6.01 -5.68
CA VAL A 207 -10.99 4.89 -4.80
C VAL A 207 -12.20 3.99 -4.58
N GLU A 208 -13.36 4.56 -4.27
CA GLU A 208 -14.58 3.79 -4.07
C GLU A 208 -14.99 3.05 -5.33
N SER A 209 -14.98 3.72 -6.48
CA SER A 209 -15.33 3.10 -7.75
C SER A 209 -14.39 1.94 -8.11
N ALA A 210 -13.09 2.06 -7.83
CA ALA A 210 -12.12 0.98 -8.05
C ALA A 210 -12.36 -0.18 -7.06
N TYR A 211 -12.57 0.13 -5.78
CA TYR A 211 -12.81 -0.86 -4.72
C TYR A 211 -14.02 -1.74 -5.00
N MET A 212 -15.14 -1.13 -5.44
CA MET A 212 -16.40 -1.84 -5.66
C MET A 212 -16.29 -2.95 -6.71
N VAL A 213 -15.44 -2.79 -7.72
CA VAL A 213 -15.29 -3.77 -8.81
C VAL A 213 -14.12 -4.74 -8.60
N THR A 214 -13.21 -4.45 -7.67
CA THR A 214 -11.99 -5.26 -7.45
C THR A 214 -12.03 -6.01 -6.11
N LEU A 215 -11.84 -5.31 -4.99
CA LEU A 215 -11.69 -5.92 -3.67
C LEU A 215 -13.02 -6.25 -3.00
N LYS A 216 -14.06 -5.43 -3.20
CA LYS A 216 -15.36 -5.58 -2.52
C LYS A 216 -15.97 -6.98 -2.62
N PRO A 217 -15.97 -7.67 -3.78
CA PRO A 217 -16.54 -9.03 -3.89
C PRO A 217 -15.84 -10.08 -2.99
N TRP A 218 -14.58 -9.82 -2.65
CA TRP A 218 -13.70 -10.73 -1.92
C TRP A 218 -13.52 -10.38 -0.45
N HIS A 219 -13.84 -9.14 -0.07
CA HIS A 219 -13.81 -8.69 1.31
C HIS A 219 -15.02 -9.22 2.08
N GLY A 220 -14.74 -9.98 3.15
CA GLY A 220 -15.69 -10.29 4.21
C GLY A 220 -16.14 -9.05 4.96
N TRP A 221 -16.89 -9.25 6.05
CA TRP A 221 -17.48 -8.14 6.78
C TRP A 221 -16.42 -7.32 7.52
N ILE A 222 -15.36 -7.96 8.03
CA ILE A 222 -14.25 -7.30 8.75
C ILE A 222 -13.49 -6.39 7.80
N SER A 223 -12.99 -6.92 6.69
CA SER A 223 -12.28 -6.12 5.68
C SER A 223 -13.15 -5.04 5.07
N SER A 224 -14.46 -5.30 4.90
CA SER A 224 -15.41 -4.28 4.45
C SER A 224 -15.60 -3.15 5.45
N ALA A 225 -15.55 -3.44 6.76
CA ALA A 225 -15.61 -2.42 7.81
C ALA A 225 -14.30 -1.62 7.88
N ALA A 226 -13.14 -2.29 7.78
CA ALA A 226 -11.84 -1.63 7.72
C ALA A 226 -11.73 -0.67 6.53
N TYR A 227 -12.22 -1.06 5.35
CA TYR A 227 -12.31 -0.18 4.18
C TYR A 227 -13.09 1.12 4.47
N LYS A 228 -14.23 1.06 5.17
CA LYS A 228 -15.01 2.26 5.51
C LYS A 228 -14.24 3.24 6.38
N ILE A 229 -13.34 2.74 7.22
CA ILE A 229 -12.45 3.57 8.03
C ILE A 229 -11.33 4.14 7.15
N ALA A 230 -10.70 3.31 6.31
CA ALA A 230 -9.66 3.73 5.38
C ALA A 230 -10.12 4.84 4.43
N MET A 231 -11.39 4.82 4.02
CA MET A 231 -12.01 5.89 3.21
C MET A 231 -12.05 7.27 3.88
N LYS A 232 -11.85 7.35 5.20
CA LYS A 232 -11.72 8.64 5.92
C LYS A 232 -10.28 9.13 5.97
N LEU A 233 -9.31 8.29 5.60
CA LEU A 233 -7.87 8.51 5.73
C LEU A 233 -7.16 8.66 4.38
N ILE A 234 -7.91 8.54 3.28
CA ILE A 234 -7.39 8.77 1.94
C ILE A 234 -7.03 10.26 1.75
N PRO A 235 -5.91 10.55 1.08
CA PRO A 235 -5.47 11.92 0.85
C PRO A 235 -6.39 12.67 -0.13
N GLU A 236 -6.22 13.98 -0.20
CA GLU A 236 -6.82 14.77 -1.27
C GLU A 236 -6.27 14.36 -2.65
N ARG A 237 -7.06 14.54 -3.70
CA ARG A 237 -6.67 14.20 -5.08
C ARG A 237 -5.36 14.85 -5.49
N ARG A 238 -5.20 16.15 -5.19
CA ARG A 238 -3.99 16.89 -5.52
C ARG A 238 -2.77 16.31 -4.80
N MET A 239 -2.91 15.97 -3.52
CA MET A 239 -1.83 15.34 -2.76
C MET A 239 -1.44 13.99 -3.35
N PHE A 240 -2.43 13.17 -3.74
CA PHE A 240 -2.15 11.88 -4.36
C PHE A 240 -1.49 12.02 -5.74
N ILE A 241 -1.95 12.95 -6.57
CA ILE A 241 -1.31 13.23 -7.86
C ILE A 241 0.13 13.69 -7.63
N ASN A 242 0.36 14.67 -6.74
CA ASN A 242 1.69 15.14 -6.39
C ASN A 242 2.61 14.01 -5.88
N LEU A 243 2.06 13.02 -5.16
CA LEU A 243 2.82 11.85 -4.73
C LEU A 243 3.29 11.00 -5.93
N LEU A 244 2.46 10.88 -6.97
CA LEU A 244 2.78 10.15 -8.21
C LEU A 244 3.64 10.97 -9.20
N VAL A 245 3.57 12.30 -9.17
CA VAL A 245 4.29 13.15 -10.13
C VAL A 245 5.40 14.00 -9.51
N GLY A 246 5.61 13.92 -8.20
CA GLY A 246 6.46 14.88 -7.49
C GLY A 246 6.02 16.33 -7.77
N ASN A 247 7.00 17.21 -7.95
CA ASN A 247 6.79 18.62 -8.35
C ASN A 247 6.61 18.80 -9.87
N CYS A 248 6.62 17.72 -10.67
CA CYS A 248 6.43 17.79 -12.11
C CYS A 248 4.95 17.99 -12.45
N GLN A 249 4.61 19.04 -13.21
CA GLN A 249 3.21 19.36 -13.54
C GLN A 249 2.67 18.66 -14.80
N ASP A 250 3.40 17.70 -15.39
CA ASP A 250 2.96 17.06 -16.63
C ASP A 250 1.96 15.92 -16.39
N CYS A 251 0.71 16.30 -16.13
CA CYS A 251 -0.41 15.37 -16.06
C CYS A 251 -0.62 14.57 -17.37
N ALA A 252 -0.21 15.08 -18.53
CA ALA A 252 -0.39 14.36 -19.79
C ALA A 252 0.58 13.17 -19.88
N ALA A 253 1.84 13.35 -19.49
CA ALA A 253 2.82 12.28 -19.43
C ALA A 253 2.43 11.21 -18.38
N LEU A 254 1.90 11.60 -17.21
CA LEU A 254 1.36 10.64 -16.23
C LEU A 254 0.25 9.77 -16.86
N LYS A 255 -0.68 10.37 -17.60
CA LYS A 255 -1.76 9.63 -18.26
C LYS A 255 -1.23 8.62 -19.28
N GLU A 256 -0.23 8.99 -20.08
CA GLU A 256 0.41 8.06 -21.02
C GLU A 256 1.10 6.88 -20.30
N GLU A 257 1.78 7.14 -19.20
CA GLU A 257 2.42 6.09 -18.41
C GLU A 257 1.40 5.14 -17.77
N ILE A 258 0.29 5.66 -17.22
CA ILE A 258 -0.81 4.83 -16.72
C ILE A 258 -1.36 3.93 -17.83
N ARG A 259 -1.56 4.46 -19.05
CA ARG A 259 -2.02 3.66 -20.18
C ARG A 259 -1.01 2.59 -20.58
N LYS A 260 0.29 2.90 -20.54
CA LYS A 260 1.36 1.93 -20.84
C LYS A 260 1.42 0.84 -19.78
N LEU A 261 1.39 1.20 -18.49
CA LEU A 261 1.33 0.25 -17.39
C LEU A 261 0.10 -0.67 -17.53
N ALA A 262 -1.09 -0.11 -17.81
CA ALA A 262 -2.30 -0.90 -17.98
C ALA A 262 -2.20 -1.93 -19.11
N LYS A 263 -1.54 -1.58 -20.22
CA LYS A 263 -1.32 -2.51 -21.35
C LYS A 263 -0.40 -3.69 -21.00
N LEU A 264 0.54 -3.49 -20.09
CA LEU A 264 1.52 -4.49 -19.69
C LEU A 264 1.06 -5.32 -18.48
N LEU A 265 0.52 -4.65 -17.45
CA LEU A 265 0.15 -5.28 -16.19
C LEU A 265 -1.11 -6.13 -16.32
N LYS A 266 -2.10 -5.73 -17.12
CA LYS A 266 -3.35 -6.50 -17.25
C LYS A 266 -3.13 -7.93 -17.76
N PRO A 267 -2.43 -8.17 -18.90
CA PRO A 267 -2.15 -9.53 -19.33
C PRO A 267 -1.37 -10.35 -18.29
N PHE A 268 -0.45 -9.72 -17.57
CA PHE A 268 0.30 -10.39 -16.50
C PHE A 268 -0.61 -10.82 -15.34
N LEU A 269 -1.54 -9.97 -14.91
CA LEU A 269 -2.53 -10.30 -13.88
C LEU A 269 -3.53 -11.35 -14.40
N ASP A 270 -3.93 -11.30 -15.66
CA ASP A 270 -4.83 -12.29 -16.27
C ASP A 270 -4.21 -13.69 -16.26
N ASP A 271 -2.91 -13.81 -16.55
CA ASP A 271 -2.17 -15.08 -16.43
C ASP A 271 -2.17 -15.60 -14.98
N ILE A 272 -1.99 -14.73 -13.99
CA ILE A 272 -2.05 -15.10 -12.57
C ILE A 272 -3.48 -15.52 -12.18
N HIS A 273 -4.52 -14.79 -12.60
CA HIS A 273 -5.91 -15.16 -12.34
C HIS A 273 -6.27 -16.52 -12.94
N ALA A 274 -5.81 -16.80 -14.17
CA ALA A 274 -6.00 -18.09 -14.82
C ALA A 274 -5.32 -19.24 -14.05
N MET A 275 -4.09 -19.01 -13.58
CA MET A 275 -3.37 -19.95 -12.72
C MET A 275 -4.10 -20.18 -11.38
N MET A 276 -4.52 -19.11 -10.69
CA MET A 276 -5.27 -19.22 -9.44
C MET A 276 -6.59 -20.00 -9.61
N ALA A 277 -7.26 -19.84 -10.75
CA ALA A 277 -8.46 -20.59 -11.10
C ALA A 277 -8.17 -22.07 -11.38
N LYS A 278 -7.06 -22.40 -12.06
CA LYS A 278 -6.59 -23.79 -12.28
C LYS A 278 -6.50 -24.57 -10.95
N PHE A 279 -6.02 -23.93 -9.88
CA PHE A 279 -5.92 -24.54 -8.54
C PHE A 279 -7.16 -24.34 -7.65
N ARG A 280 -8.22 -23.69 -8.15
CA ARG A 280 -9.45 -23.34 -7.40
C ARG A 280 -9.21 -22.48 -6.17
N LEU A 281 -8.21 -21.59 -6.23
CA LEU A 281 -7.83 -20.68 -5.15
C LEU A 281 -8.38 -19.25 -5.38
N ASP A 282 -8.87 -18.96 -6.58
CA ASP A 282 -9.41 -17.66 -7.01
C ASP A 282 -10.65 -17.19 -6.23
N LYS A 283 -11.43 -18.10 -5.65
CA LYS A 283 -12.67 -17.78 -4.90
C LYS A 283 -12.48 -17.57 -3.40
N LEU A 284 -11.25 -17.64 -2.88
CA LEU A 284 -11.00 -17.42 -1.46
C LEU A 284 -11.35 -15.97 -1.06
N LYS A 285 -12.08 -15.82 0.05
CA LYS A 285 -12.45 -14.51 0.61
C LYS A 285 -11.63 -14.20 1.87
N SER A 286 -11.62 -12.93 2.26
CA SER A 286 -11.23 -12.60 3.63
C SER A 286 -12.36 -12.99 4.57
N THR A 287 -12.01 -13.19 5.84
CA THR A 287 -12.99 -13.15 6.93
C THR A 287 -13.65 -11.78 7.03
#